data_AF-A0A1I7T105-F1
#
_entry.id   AF-A0A1I7T105-F1
#
_cell.length_a   1.000
_cell.length_b   1.000
_cell.length_c   1.000
_cell.angle_alpha   90.00
_cell.angle_beta   90.00
_cell.angle_gamma   90.00
#
_symmetry.space_group_name_H-M   'P 1'
#
loop_
_entity.id
_entity.type
_entity.pdbx_description
1 polymer ?
#
loop_
_entity_poly.entity_id
_entity_poly.type
_entity_poly.pdbx_seq_one_letter_code
_entity_poly.pdbx_strand_id
1 'polypeptide(L)'
;MNFIIFLIIISIGSVSSSGYTCPGPGAMKFNPPDDLNKPLYWPSIWNDSMPPIPFASQQLCTWEIEIPNGLYASVIFYKNAPSDVSISVTYPDGSMEGLDNNDFYPYIFTSPKFSITLYKSKNGGAFSFKVSWSKYPEVKHDSIQLQKETKPTSMIPNGTTFIAETTVSLVGFGLKNQSHYPLLRQSAVFDGDSTNGKFIGTLYRIMMSKKEKVSSGKSLTVYTWGLEQQFDYVLYMVQDRTNEQNFFSYRGENCDPNYDCSYVINAVYGVSVLVTSDDHSEFIKSIGSFPDGATLKIYEGSISDETLVTKLTKDNYKSRLPMELKNTIRQYVLDTGVINGFTITKDSTNGN
;
A
#
# COMPACT_ATOMS: atom_id res chain seq x y z
N MET A 1 -64.09 31.91 -41.65
CA MET A 1 -63.46 32.91 -40.77
C MET A 1 -62.68 32.18 -39.68
N ASN A 2 -61.35 32.18 -39.85
CA ASN A 2 -60.24 31.91 -38.92
C ASN A 2 -60.36 30.85 -37.81
N PHE A 3 -59.72 29.71 -38.05
CA PHE A 3 -59.22 28.80 -37.02
C PHE A 3 -57.88 29.36 -36.49
N ILE A 4 -57.82 29.73 -35.21
CA ILE A 4 -56.57 30.12 -34.53
C ILE A 4 -56.02 28.86 -33.86
N ILE A 5 -54.92 28.33 -34.39
CA ILE A 5 -54.13 27.26 -33.76
C ILE A 5 -53.07 27.94 -32.87
N PHE A 6 -53.19 27.76 -31.56
CA PHE A 6 -52.21 28.24 -30.58
C PHE A 6 -51.09 27.21 -30.45
N LEU A 7 -49.93 27.49 -31.05
CA LEU A 7 -48.72 26.67 -30.91
C LEU A 7 -48.09 26.96 -29.53
N ILE A 8 -48.23 26.03 -28.59
CA ILE A 8 -47.49 26.07 -27.33
C ILE A 8 -46.08 25.57 -27.59
N ILE A 9 -45.13 26.50 -27.69
CA ILE A 9 -43.70 26.19 -27.72
C ILE A 9 -43.29 25.80 -26.29
N ILE A 10 -43.15 24.50 -26.05
CA ILE A 10 -42.52 23.97 -24.84
C ILE A 10 -41.01 24.20 -25.02
N SER A 11 -40.51 25.27 -24.42
CA SER A 11 -39.07 25.47 -24.24
C SER A 11 -38.56 24.40 -23.28
N ILE A 12 -38.04 23.30 -23.82
CA ILE A 12 -37.22 22.37 -23.05
C ILE A 12 -35.94 23.13 -22.73
N GLY A 13 -35.91 23.79 -21.57
CA GLY A 13 -34.68 24.30 -21.00
C GLY A 13 -33.73 23.12 -20.83
N SER A 14 -32.68 23.08 -21.65
CA SER A 14 -31.53 22.22 -21.39
C SER A 14 -30.95 22.69 -20.06
N VAL A 15 -31.30 21.99 -18.97
CA VAL A 15 -30.52 22.06 -17.74
C VAL A 15 -29.18 21.43 -18.08
N SER A 16 -28.24 22.26 -18.52
CA SER A 16 -26.84 21.91 -18.38
C SER A 16 -26.66 21.69 -16.88
N SER A 17 -26.53 20.42 -16.48
CA SER A 17 -25.98 20.05 -15.18
C SER A 17 -24.55 20.58 -15.17
N SER A 18 -24.42 21.89 -14.96
CA SER A 18 -23.18 22.52 -14.59
C SER A 18 -22.86 21.89 -13.26
N GLY A 19 -21.99 20.87 -13.32
CA GLY A 19 -21.38 20.28 -12.14
C GLY A 19 -20.79 21.36 -11.23
N TYR A 20 -20.27 20.98 -10.08
CA TYR A 20 -19.69 21.99 -9.20
C TYR A 20 -18.50 22.69 -9.89
N THR A 21 -18.36 23.98 -9.61
CA THR A 21 -17.20 24.77 -9.99
C THR A 21 -16.31 24.95 -8.78
N CYS A 22 -15.01 24.75 -8.99
CA CYS A 22 -14.05 24.97 -7.93
C CYS A 22 -13.93 26.48 -7.65
N PRO A 23 -13.88 26.88 -6.36
CA PRO A 23 -14.00 28.28 -5.94
C PRO A 23 -12.81 29.18 -6.30
N GLY A 24 -11.93 28.76 -7.23
CA GLY A 24 -10.77 29.52 -7.66
C GLY A 24 -9.47 29.10 -6.96
N PRO A 25 -8.41 29.93 -7.03
CA PRO A 25 -7.10 29.60 -6.48
C PRO A 25 -7.12 29.64 -4.94
N GLY A 26 -7.29 28.48 -4.33
CA GLY A 26 -7.25 28.28 -2.89
C GLY A 26 -7.71 26.87 -2.52
N ALA A 27 -7.17 26.32 -1.43
CA ALA A 27 -7.63 25.03 -0.94
C ALA A 27 -8.94 25.22 -0.15
N MET A 28 -9.97 24.45 -0.49
CA MET A 28 -11.18 24.33 0.33
C MET A 28 -10.82 23.50 1.57
N LYS A 29 -11.04 24.06 2.75
CA LYS A 29 -10.67 23.42 4.01
C LYS A 29 -11.87 22.76 4.67
N PHE A 30 -11.67 21.56 5.19
CA PHE A 30 -12.67 20.83 5.97
C PHE A 30 -12.09 20.40 7.30
N ASN A 31 -12.85 20.67 8.36
CA ASN A 31 -12.56 20.22 9.71
C ASN A 31 -13.50 19.07 10.06
N PRO A 32 -13.14 18.22 11.02
CA PRO A 32 -14.07 17.22 11.53
C PRO A 32 -15.35 17.91 12.07
N PRO A 33 -16.52 17.29 11.87
CA PRO A 33 -17.76 17.79 12.46
C PRO A 33 -17.76 17.60 13.98
N ASP A 34 -18.57 18.40 14.68
CA ASP A 34 -18.75 18.27 16.14
C ASP A 34 -19.27 16.88 16.54
N ASP A 35 -20.13 16.30 15.70
CA ASP A 35 -20.65 14.94 15.84
C ASP A 35 -19.92 14.00 14.87
N LEU A 36 -18.98 13.22 15.40
CA LEU A 36 -18.17 12.28 14.62
C LEU A 36 -18.96 11.12 13.99
N ASN A 37 -20.24 10.92 14.36
CA ASN A 37 -21.10 9.93 13.71
C ASN A 37 -21.65 10.42 12.36
N LYS A 38 -21.50 11.71 12.05
CA LYS A 38 -21.94 12.29 10.79
C LYS A 38 -20.76 12.38 9.83
N PRO A 39 -20.81 11.67 8.69
CA PRO A 39 -19.79 11.83 7.66
C PRO A 39 -19.91 13.19 6.97
N LEU A 40 -18.79 13.70 6.48
CA LEU A 40 -18.76 14.78 5.50
C LEU A 40 -18.97 14.17 4.11
N TYR A 41 -19.90 14.74 3.35
CA TYR A 41 -20.05 14.47 1.93
C TYR A 41 -19.61 15.67 1.11
N TRP A 42 -18.86 15.42 0.04
CA TRP A 42 -18.49 16.44 -0.93
C TRP A 42 -18.80 16.00 -2.37
N PRO A 43 -19.46 16.87 -3.16
CA PRO A 43 -20.13 18.12 -2.75
C PRO A 43 -21.23 17.89 -1.71
N SER A 44 -21.63 18.92 -0.96
CA SER A 44 -22.62 18.78 0.13
C SER A 44 -24.02 18.36 -0.34
N ILE A 45 -24.29 18.46 -1.64
CA ILE A 45 -25.53 18.00 -2.30
C ILE A 45 -25.51 16.51 -2.67
N TRP A 46 -24.39 15.83 -2.46
CA TRP A 46 -24.18 14.44 -2.86
C TRP A 46 -24.13 13.51 -1.65
N ASN A 47 -24.48 12.24 -1.87
CA ASN A 47 -24.27 11.15 -0.91
C ASN A 47 -24.00 9.82 -1.64
N ASP A 48 -23.72 8.79 -0.87
CA ASP A 48 -23.39 7.43 -1.30
C ASP A 48 -24.50 6.70 -2.10
N SER A 49 -25.73 7.23 -2.12
CA SER A 49 -26.83 6.70 -2.95
C SER A 49 -26.90 7.34 -4.34
N MET A 50 -26.04 8.32 -4.64
CA MET A 50 -26.05 9.09 -5.89
C MET A 50 -24.80 8.83 -6.72
N PRO A 51 -24.87 8.91 -8.05
CA PRO A 51 -23.66 8.95 -8.88
C PRO A 51 -22.79 10.16 -8.49
N PRO A 52 -21.45 10.08 -8.65
CA PRO A 52 -20.58 11.21 -8.33
C PRO A 52 -20.99 12.45 -9.14
N ILE A 53 -20.84 13.62 -8.51
CA ILE A 53 -21.24 14.89 -9.13
C ILE A 53 -20.26 15.27 -10.23
N PRO A 54 -20.75 15.70 -11.41
CA PRO A 54 -19.90 16.19 -12.49
C PRO A 54 -19.07 17.41 -12.09
N PHE A 55 -17.98 17.65 -12.80
CA PHE A 55 -17.20 18.88 -12.82
C PHE A 55 -16.82 19.23 -14.27
N ALA A 56 -16.65 20.52 -14.55
CA ALA A 56 -16.28 21.00 -15.89
C ALA A 56 -14.78 20.84 -16.17
N SER A 57 -14.39 20.89 -17.44
CA SER A 57 -12.98 20.89 -17.83
C SER A 57 -12.23 22.14 -17.36
N GLN A 58 -10.90 22.09 -17.41
CA GLN A 58 -9.97 23.17 -17.06
C GLN A 58 -10.05 23.66 -15.60
N GLN A 59 -10.70 22.90 -14.73
CA GLN A 59 -10.73 23.19 -13.29
C GLN A 59 -9.47 22.71 -12.58
N LEU A 60 -9.01 23.49 -11.60
CA LEU A 60 -7.99 23.11 -10.63
C LEU A 60 -8.64 23.21 -9.25
N CYS A 61 -8.63 22.13 -8.50
CA CYS A 61 -9.29 22.08 -7.21
C CYS A 61 -8.36 21.44 -6.19
N THR A 62 -8.28 22.04 -5.02
CA THR A 62 -7.58 21.47 -3.88
C THR A 62 -8.54 21.44 -2.71
N TRP A 63 -8.68 20.28 -2.11
CA TRP A 63 -9.39 20.09 -0.85
C TRP A 63 -8.36 19.70 0.20
N GLU A 64 -8.38 20.38 1.35
CA GLU A 64 -7.52 20.12 2.49
C GLU A 64 -8.41 19.67 3.66
N ILE A 65 -8.15 18.48 4.18
CA ILE A 65 -8.97 17.86 5.21
C ILE A 65 -8.11 17.72 6.47
N GLU A 66 -8.51 18.41 7.54
CA GLU A 66 -7.80 18.37 8.82
C GLU A 66 -8.14 17.09 9.61
N ILE A 67 -7.12 16.55 10.27
CA ILE A 67 -7.21 15.36 11.13
C ILE A 67 -6.52 15.70 12.45
N PRO A 68 -7.29 16.09 13.48
CA PRO A 68 -6.74 16.34 14.81
C PRO A 68 -6.03 15.11 15.39
N ASN A 69 -5.09 15.35 16.30
CA ASN A 69 -4.44 14.27 17.06
C ASN A 69 -5.47 13.41 17.80
N GLY A 70 -5.22 12.10 17.84
CA GLY A 70 -6.15 11.11 18.41
C GLY A 70 -7.29 10.69 17.49
N LEU A 71 -7.41 11.28 16.29
CA LEU A 71 -8.36 10.87 15.25
C LEU A 71 -7.64 10.31 14.03
N TYR A 72 -8.36 9.49 13.27
CA TYR A 72 -8.06 9.15 11.89
C TYR A 72 -9.28 9.43 11.02
N ALA A 73 -9.08 9.53 9.70
CA ALA A 73 -10.15 9.66 8.73
C ALA A 73 -10.19 8.45 7.80
N SER A 74 -11.39 7.87 7.63
CA SER A 74 -11.70 6.90 6.58
C SER A 74 -12.39 7.62 5.43
N VAL A 75 -11.88 7.46 4.21
CA VAL A 75 -12.32 8.22 3.04
C VAL A 75 -12.62 7.29 1.89
N ILE A 76 -13.79 7.46 1.27
CA ILE A 76 -14.15 6.74 0.05
C ILE A 76 -14.26 7.76 -1.08
N PHE A 77 -13.57 7.47 -2.19
CA PHE A 77 -13.55 8.29 -3.37
C PHE A 77 -14.44 7.70 -4.46
N TYR A 78 -15.17 8.57 -5.16
CA TYR A 78 -16.06 8.21 -6.25
C TYR A 78 -15.60 8.98 -7.48
N LYS A 79 -14.68 8.37 -8.23
CA LYS A 79 -14.13 8.93 -9.46
C LYS A 79 -14.74 8.23 -10.67
N ASN A 80 -15.26 9.03 -11.59
CA ASN A 80 -15.62 8.60 -12.93
C ASN A 80 -15.19 9.67 -13.94
N ALA A 81 -13.98 9.51 -14.47
CA ALA A 81 -13.42 10.46 -15.43
C ALA A 81 -12.55 9.74 -16.48
N PRO A 82 -12.35 10.34 -17.68
CA PRO A 82 -11.39 9.84 -18.65
C PRO A 82 -9.96 9.74 -18.09
N SER A 83 -9.12 8.93 -18.74
CA SER A 83 -7.75 8.63 -18.25
C SER A 83 -6.82 9.84 -18.22
N ASP A 84 -7.09 10.88 -19.00
CA ASP A 84 -6.33 12.14 -18.99
C ASP A 84 -6.74 13.09 -17.84
N VAL A 85 -7.74 12.71 -17.04
CA VAL A 85 -8.14 13.44 -15.84
C VAL A 85 -7.46 12.85 -14.61
N SER A 86 -6.47 13.58 -14.11
CA SER A 86 -5.72 13.22 -12.91
C SER A 86 -6.36 13.81 -11.66
N ILE A 87 -6.66 12.94 -10.69
CA ILE A 87 -7.00 13.29 -9.33
C ILE A 87 -6.06 12.51 -8.42
N SER A 88 -5.46 13.18 -7.45
CA SER A 88 -4.53 12.54 -6.51
C SER A 88 -4.82 12.93 -5.08
N VAL A 89 -4.39 12.08 -4.16
CA VAL A 89 -4.34 12.36 -2.73
C VAL A 89 -2.89 12.55 -2.29
N THR A 90 -2.67 13.45 -1.34
CA THR A 90 -1.39 13.66 -0.67
C THR A 90 -1.55 13.30 0.80
N TYR A 91 -0.80 12.30 1.25
CA TYR A 91 -0.78 11.81 2.63
C TYR A 91 -0.04 12.79 3.56
N PRO A 92 -0.18 12.64 4.90
CA PRO A 92 0.51 13.48 5.88
C PRO A 92 2.04 13.51 5.74
N ASP A 93 2.65 12.44 5.22
CA ASP A 93 4.09 12.35 4.98
C ASP A 93 4.54 13.06 3.68
N GLY A 94 3.61 13.71 2.98
CA GLY A 94 3.83 14.41 1.70
C GLY A 94 3.82 13.48 0.49
N SER A 95 3.65 12.17 0.70
CA SER A 95 3.64 11.21 -0.39
C SER A 95 2.29 11.21 -1.13
N MET A 96 2.30 10.97 -2.44
CA MET A 96 1.12 11.11 -3.30
C MET A 96 0.65 9.77 -3.87
N GLU A 97 -0.65 9.67 -4.19
CA GLU A 97 -1.28 8.53 -4.87
C GLU A 97 -2.35 9.03 -5.84
N GLY A 98 -2.36 8.51 -7.07
CA GLY A 98 -3.41 8.79 -8.04
C GLY A 98 -4.67 7.98 -7.73
N LEU A 99 -5.83 8.58 -7.93
CA LEU A 99 -7.11 7.91 -7.75
C LEU A 99 -7.55 7.26 -9.06
N ASP A 100 -7.96 6.00 -8.97
CA ASP A 100 -8.53 5.23 -10.08
C ASP A 100 -10.06 5.34 -10.12
N ASN A 101 -10.63 5.09 -11.30
CA ASN A 101 -12.08 4.95 -11.42
C ASN A 101 -12.52 3.65 -10.74
N ASN A 102 -13.69 3.67 -10.11
CA ASN A 102 -14.31 2.51 -9.46
C ASN A 102 -13.48 1.87 -8.33
N ASP A 103 -12.53 2.61 -7.74
CA ASP A 103 -11.82 2.21 -6.53
C ASP A 103 -12.56 2.72 -5.30
N PHE A 104 -13.47 1.88 -4.79
CA PHE A 104 -14.28 2.20 -3.61
C PHE A 104 -13.68 1.66 -2.31
N TYR A 105 -12.45 1.13 -2.33
CA TYR A 105 -11.78 0.72 -1.10
C TYR A 105 -11.45 1.95 -0.26
N PRO A 106 -11.80 1.97 1.04
CA PRO A 106 -11.53 3.14 1.86
C PRO A 106 -10.03 3.43 1.95
N TYR A 107 -9.69 4.71 2.00
CA TYR A 107 -8.36 5.22 2.31
C TYR A 107 -8.34 5.63 3.77
N ILE A 108 -7.24 5.31 4.46
CA ILE A 108 -7.01 5.77 5.82
C ILE A 108 -6.00 6.91 5.81
N PHE A 109 -6.38 8.02 6.43
CA PHE A 109 -5.53 9.18 6.64
C PHE A 109 -5.42 9.49 8.13
N THR A 110 -4.29 10.07 8.52
CA THR A 110 -3.93 10.33 9.92
C THR A 110 -3.52 11.79 10.09
N SER A 111 -3.21 12.19 11.33
CA SER A 111 -2.79 13.56 11.66
C SER A 111 -1.54 14.02 10.86
N PRO A 112 -1.43 15.31 10.48
CA PRO A 112 -2.37 16.40 10.81
C PRO A 112 -3.44 16.67 9.75
N LYS A 113 -3.23 16.21 8.51
CA LYS A 113 -4.12 16.45 7.38
C LYS A 113 -3.75 15.60 6.17
N PHE A 114 -4.67 15.48 5.25
CA PHE A 114 -4.37 15.07 3.87
C PHE A 114 -4.99 16.08 2.90
N SER A 115 -4.56 16.02 1.64
CA SER A 115 -5.16 16.84 0.59
C SER A 115 -5.57 16.00 -0.62
N ILE A 116 -6.56 16.49 -1.35
CA ILE A 116 -7.03 15.95 -2.61
C ILE A 116 -6.81 17.04 -3.66
N THR A 117 -6.21 16.69 -4.80
CA THR A 117 -6.00 17.63 -5.91
C THR A 117 -6.59 17.07 -7.20
N LEU A 118 -7.54 17.81 -7.78
CA LEU A 118 -7.99 17.65 -9.17
C LEU A 118 -7.16 18.59 -10.04
N TYR A 119 -6.41 18.03 -10.99
CA TYR A 119 -5.56 18.81 -11.91
C TYR A 119 -6.34 19.26 -13.14
N LYS A 120 -5.88 20.37 -13.74
CA LYS A 120 -6.46 20.88 -14.99
C LYS A 120 -6.37 19.83 -16.09
N SER A 121 -7.51 19.52 -16.69
CA SER A 121 -7.63 18.65 -17.86
C SER A 121 -8.52 19.28 -18.93
N LYS A 122 -8.33 18.87 -20.20
CA LYS A 122 -9.19 19.26 -21.32
C LYS A 122 -10.59 18.66 -21.21
N ASN A 123 -10.71 17.55 -20.49
CA ASN A 123 -11.97 16.86 -20.27
C ASN A 123 -12.54 17.18 -18.88
N GLY A 124 -13.86 17.13 -18.78
CA GLY A 124 -14.56 17.06 -17.49
C GLY A 124 -14.67 15.61 -17.03
N GLY A 125 -15.34 15.42 -15.90
CA GLY A 125 -15.61 14.10 -15.34
C GLY A 125 -16.58 14.23 -14.17
N ALA A 126 -16.63 13.22 -13.33
CA ALA A 126 -17.38 13.24 -12.08
C ALA A 126 -16.49 12.81 -10.92
N PHE A 127 -16.57 13.54 -9.81
CA PHE A 127 -15.80 13.26 -8.60
C PHE A 127 -16.58 13.66 -7.36
N SER A 128 -16.63 12.76 -6.39
CA SER A 128 -17.22 13.01 -5.08
C SER A 128 -16.50 12.17 -4.04
N PHE A 129 -16.59 12.56 -2.76
CA PHE A 129 -15.95 11.82 -1.69
C PHE A 129 -16.74 11.91 -0.39
N LYS A 130 -16.56 10.89 0.44
CA LYS A 130 -17.12 10.78 1.79
C LYS A 130 -15.97 10.69 2.78
N VAL A 131 -15.96 11.54 3.81
CA VAL A 131 -14.98 11.49 4.90
C VAL A 131 -15.71 11.15 6.20
N SER A 132 -15.20 10.16 6.92
CA SER A 132 -15.66 9.82 8.27
C SER A 132 -14.47 9.87 9.23
N TRP A 133 -14.56 10.70 10.27
CA TRP A 133 -13.54 10.77 11.31
C TRP A 133 -13.89 9.80 12.43
N SER A 134 -12.87 9.20 13.02
CA SER A 134 -13.06 8.26 14.13
C SER A 134 -11.88 8.36 15.09
N LYS A 135 -12.14 8.08 16.36
CA LYS A 135 -11.08 7.95 17.36
C LYS A 135 -10.33 6.64 17.12
N TYR A 136 -9.02 6.64 17.36
CA TYR A 136 -8.32 5.37 17.50
C TYR A 136 -8.96 4.60 18.67
N PRO A 137 -9.26 3.31 18.50
CA PRO A 137 -9.76 2.51 19.62
C PRO A 137 -8.66 2.38 20.67
N GLU A 138 -9.05 2.37 21.94
CA GLU A 138 -8.14 2.10 23.06
C GLU A 138 -7.79 0.60 23.08
N VAL A 139 -6.89 0.19 22.20
CA VAL A 139 -6.37 -1.18 22.17
C VAL A 139 -5.00 -1.17 22.84
N LYS A 140 -4.75 -2.13 23.74
CA LYS A 140 -3.40 -2.39 24.22
C LYS A 140 -2.55 -2.82 23.03
N HIS A 141 -1.60 -1.99 22.64
CA HIS A 141 -0.60 -2.36 21.64
C HIS A 141 0.39 -3.33 22.27
N ASP A 142 0.55 -4.50 21.66
CA ASP A 142 1.66 -5.38 22.02
C ASP A 142 2.97 -4.66 21.73
N SER A 143 3.93 -4.83 22.64
CA SER A 143 5.28 -4.27 22.48
C SER A 143 6.27 -5.39 22.23
N ILE A 144 6.89 -5.40 21.06
CA ILE A 144 7.86 -6.42 20.64
C ILE A 144 9.26 -5.81 20.64
N GLN A 145 10.18 -6.43 21.39
CA GLN A 145 11.59 -6.04 21.40
C GLN A 145 12.32 -6.70 20.23
N LEU A 146 13.07 -5.91 19.47
CA LEU A 146 13.90 -6.35 18.36
C LEU A 146 15.37 -6.21 18.78
N GLN A 147 16.08 -7.34 18.78
CA GLN A 147 17.48 -7.41 19.16
C GLN A 147 18.38 -7.31 17.93
N LYS A 148 19.56 -6.72 18.11
CA LYS A 148 20.58 -6.64 17.05
C LYS A 148 20.98 -8.02 16.55
N GLU A 149 21.18 -8.13 15.24
CA GLU A 149 21.73 -9.34 14.59
C GLU A 149 20.88 -10.61 14.78
N THR A 150 19.65 -10.47 15.30
CA THR A 150 18.72 -11.58 15.47
C THR A 150 17.84 -11.78 14.23
N LYS A 151 17.14 -12.92 14.20
CA LYS A 151 16.19 -13.25 13.12
C LYS A 151 15.10 -12.15 13.03
N PRO A 152 14.75 -11.69 11.81
CA PRO A 152 13.61 -10.79 11.63
C PRO A 152 12.33 -11.39 12.21
N THR A 153 11.38 -10.54 12.57
CA THR A 153 10.06 -10.95 13.03
C THR A 153 9.05 -10.76 11.91
N SER A 154 8.37 -11.84 11.51
CA SER A 154 7.24 -11.77 10.58
C SER A 154 5.94 -11.57 11.35
N MET A 155 5.05 -10.72 10.81
CA MET A 155 3.87 -10.26 11.50
C MET A 155 2.61 -10.52 10.68
N ILE A 156 1.67 -11.24 11.29
CA ILE A 156 0.25 -11.20 10.93
C ILE A 156 -0.29 -9.81 11.33
N PRO A 157 -1.27 -9.23 10.60
CA PRO A 157 -1.86 -7.93 10.93
C PRO A 157 -2.31 -7.88 12.39
N ASN A 158 -1.77 -6.92 13.13
CA ASN A 158 -2.20 -6.54 14.46
C ASN A 158 -1.63 -5.15 14.79
N GLY A 159 -2.28 -4.41 15.68
CA GLY A 159 -1.76 -3.17 16.24
C GLY A 159 -0.59 -3.44 17.18
N THR A 160 0.64 -3.14 16.76
CA THR A 160 1.88 -3.51 17.48
C THR A 160 2.90 -2.37 17.45
N THR A 161 3.59 -2.18 18.57
CA THR A 161 4.76 -1.29 18.69
C THR A 161 6.02 -2.12 18.74
N PHE A 162 7.00 -1.78 17.90
CA PHE A 162 8.30 -2.42 17.84
C PHE A 162 9.35 -1.52 18.45
N ILE A 163 10.23 -2.08 19.26
CA ILE A 163 11.31 -1.36 19.94
C ILE A 163 12.63 -2.07 19.62
N ALA A 164 13.48 -1.40 18.84
CA ALA A 164 14.80 -1.86 18.44
C ALA A 164 15.89 -1.25 19.32
N GLU A 165 17.08 -1.87 19.32
CA GLU A 165 18.27 -1.27 19.93
C GLU A 165 18.83 -0.12 19.08
N THR A 166 18.68 -0.19 17.75
CA THR A 166 19.08 0.86 16.78
C THR A 166 17.89 1.61 16.17
N THR A 167 17.42 1.18 15.02
CA THR A 167 16.24 1.66 14.28
C THR A 167 15.46 0.45 13.80
N VAL A 168 14.15 0.62 13.60
CA VAL A 168 13.29 -0.42 13.07
C VAL A 168 13.28 -0.33 11.55
N SER A 169 13.57 -1.44 10.88
CA SER A 169 13.26 -1.62 9.45
C SER A 169 11.96 -2.41 9.33
N LEU A 170 11.04 -1.95 8.46
CA LEU A 170 9.80 -2.63 8.12
C LEU A 170 9.74 -2.90 6.61
N VAL A 171 9.50 -4.15 6.23
CA VAL A 171 9.28 -4.59 4.85
C VAL A 171 7.82 -5.01 4.68
N GLY A 172 7.10 -4.38 3.75
CA GLY A 172 5.72 -4.74 3.43
C GLY A 172 5.64 -5.95 2.49
N PHE A 173 4.63 -6.80 2.68
CA PHE A 173 4.39 -7.99 1.86
C PHE A 173 3.20 -7.79 0.92
N GLY A 174 3.31 -8.36 -0.28
CA GLY A 174 2.15 -8.56 -1.18
C GLY A 174 1.13 -9.51 -0.59
N LEU A 175 -0.14 -9.38 -0.98
CA LEU A 175 -1.16 -10.40 -0.69
C LEU A 175 -1.07 -11.57 -1.67
N LYS A 176 -1.64 -12.72 -1.32
CA LYS A 176 -1.72 -13.88 -2.23
C LYS A 176 -2.49 -13.55 -3.53
N ASN A 177 -3.50 -12.69 -3.43
CA ASN A 177 -4.26 -12.18 -4.57
C ASN A 177 -3.97 -10.69 -4.81
N GLN A 178 -3.46 -10.35 -6.00
CA GLN A 178 -3.11 -8.98 -6.36
C GLN A 178 -4.30 -8.03 -6.41
N SER A 179 -5.50 -8.51 -6.75
CA SER A 179 -6.70 -7.66 -6.77
C SER A 179 -7.09 -7.16 -5.38
N HIS A 180 -6.56 -7.78 -4.32
CA HIS A 180 -6.80 -7.42 -2.93
C HIS A 180 -5.78 -6.43 -2.38
N TYR A 181 -4.71 -6.10 -3.11
CA TYR A 181 -3.66 -5.18 -2.62
C TYR A 181 -4.21 -3.88 -2.03
N PRO A 182 -5.25 -3.23 -2.60
CA PRO A 182 -5.87 -2.05 -2.01
C PRO A 182 -6.32 -2.21 -0.55
N LEU A 183 -6.65 -3.43 -0.09
CA LEU A 183 -7.02 -3.68 1.31
C LEU A 183 -5.89 -3.34 2.29
N LEU A 184 -4.63 -3.40 1.87
CA LEU A 184 -3.49 -2.98 2.69
C LEU A 184 -3.49 -1.48 3.01
N ARG A 185 -4.35 -0.66 2.38
CA ARG A 185 -4.60 0.73 2.80
C ARG A 185 -5.27 0.82 4.17
N GLN A 186 -5.89 -0.26 4.66
CA GLN A 186 -6.43 -0.38 6.02
C GLN A 186 -5.33 -0.59 7.06
N SER A 187 -4.25 0.19 6.96
CA SER A 187 -3.13 0.18 7.88
C SER A 187 -2.42 1.53 7.91
N ALA A 188 -1.71 1.80 9.01
CA ALA A 188 -0.90 2.99 9.17
C ALA A 188 0.36 2.63 9.95
N VAL A 189 1.49 3.14 9.49
CA VAL A 189 2.78 3.01 10.13
C VAL A 189 3.21 4.37 10.65
N PHE A 190 3.59 4.41 11.92
CA PHE A 190 3.98 5.60 12.65
C PHE A 190 5.44 5.46 13.09
N ASP A 191 6.20 6.53 12.88
CA ASP A 191 7.54 6.71 13.43
C ASP A 191 7.42 7.14 14.89
N GLY A 192 7.70 6.21 15.81
CA GLY A 192 7.46 6.36 17.24
C GLY A 192 6.77 5.15 17.89
N ASP A 193 6.48 5.28 19.18
CA ASP A 193 5.92 4.25 20.05
C ASP A 193 4.39 4.22 20.11
N SER A 194 3.72 5.09 19.34
CA SER A 194 2.27 5.23 19.35
C SER A 194 1.72 5.78 18.04
N THR A 195 0.39 5.78 17.91
CA THR A 195 -0.36 6.39 16.81
C THR A 195 -0.28 7.93 16.77
N ASN A 196 0.31 8.56 17.79
CA ASN A 196 0.65 9.98 17.79
C ASN A 196 1.98 10.28 17.07
N GLY A 197 2.75 9.23 16.74
CA GLY A 197 3.98 9.35 15.97
C GLY A 197 3.73 9.91 14.57
N LYS A 198 4.81 10.31 13.88
CA LYS A 198 4.70 10.80 12.51
C LYS A 198 4.24 9.66 11.59
N PHE A 199 3.18 9.85 10.82
CA PHE A 199 2.80 8.89 9.79
C PHE A 199 3.91 8.76 8.74
N ILE A 200 4.24 7.53 8.38
CA ILE A 200 5.33 7.23 7.43
C ILE A 200 4.91 6.26 6.32
N GLY A 201 3.62 5.90 6.26
CA GLY A 201 3.03 5.13 5.15
C GLY A 201 1.97 4.14 5.60
N THR A 202 1.24 3.59 4.65
CA THR A 202 0.41 2.38 4.84
C THR A 202 1.22 1.16 4.39
N LEU A 203 0.83 -0.05 4.80
CA LEU A 203 1.43 -1.29 4.28
C LEU A 203 1.32 -1.37 2.76
N TYR A 204 0.22 -0.89 2.17
CA TYR A 204 0.06 -0.79 0.71
C TYR A 204 1.19 0.03 0.07
N ARG A 205 1.44 1.24 0.59
CA ARG A 205 2.48 2.12 0.03
C ARG A 205 3.87 1.55 0.21
N ILE A 206 4.15 0.96 1.37
CA ILE A 206 5.46 0.37 1.67
C ILE A 206 5.70 -0.81 0.72
N MET A 207 4.72 -1.70 0.55
CA MET A 207 4.77 -2.80 -0.43
C MET A 207 4.98 -2.28 -1.86
N MET A 208 4.19 -1.30 -2.31
CA MET A 208 4.29 -0.74 -3.66
C MET A 208 5.64 -0.04 -3.92
N SER A 209 6.26 0.53 -2.88
CA SER A 209 7.57 1.17 -2.99
C SER A 209 8.71 0.17 -3.24
N LYS A 210 8.48 -1.12 -2.95
CA LYS A 210 9.49 -2.19 -2.97
C LYS A 210 10.74 -1.85 -2.16
N LYS A 211 10.57 -1.03 -1.13
CA LYS A 211 11.63 -0.64 -0.22
C LYS A 211 11.15 -0.84 1.21
N GLU A 212 12.09 -1.12 2.08
CA GLU A 212 11.84 -1.06 3.50
C GLU A 212 11.53 0.38 3.93
N LYS A 213 10.80 0.50 5.03
CA LYS A 213 10.60 1.75 5.73
C LYS A 213 11.38 1.71 7.03
N VAL A 214 12.23 2.71 7.24
CA VAL A 214 13.10 2.81 8.42
C VAL A 214 12.58 3.91 9.34
N SER A 215 12.47 3.63 10.63
CA SER A 215 12.14 4.63 11.65
C SER A 215 13.28 5.63 11.85
N SER A 216 12.98 6.84 12.31
CA SER A 216 14.01 7.82 12.66
C SER A 216 14.67 7.54 14.02
N GLY A 217 13.98 6.79 14.88
CA GLY A 217 14.47 6.36 16.19
C GLY A 217 14.31 4.86 16.42
N LYS A 218 14.31 4.46 17.69
CA LYS A 218 14.26 3.06 18.13
C LYS A 218 12.89 2.42 18.03
N SER A 219 11.84 3.19 17.73
CA SER A 219 10.47 2.72 17.83
C SER A 219 9.69 2.97 16.55
N LEU A 220 8.83 2.02 16.22
CA LEU A 220 7.91 2.09 15.09
C LEU A 220 6.61 1.40 15.50
N THR A 221 5.48 2.01 15.18
CA THR A 221 4.16 1.47 15.52
C THR A 221 3.38 1.19 14.25
N VAL A 222 2.82 -0.01 14.15
CA VAL A 222 1.93 -0.41 13.08
C VAL A 222 0.53 -0.53 13.66
N TYR A 223 -0.45 0.06 12.98
CA TYR A 223 -1.85 -0.07 13.29
C TYR A 223 -2.61 -0.60 12.08
N THR A 224 -3.54 -1.54 12.29
CA THR A 224 -4.37 -2.13 11.22
C THR A 224 -5.85 -1.99 11.57
N TRP A 225 -6.69 -1.86 10.54
CA TRP A 225 -8.15 -1.81 10.70
C TRP A 225 -8.77 -3.01 9.99
N GLY A 226 -9.21 -4.01 10.76
CA GLY A 226 -10.02 -5.08 10.18
C GLY A 226 -9.21 -6.10 9.37
N LEU A 227 -7.88 -6.00 9.34
CA LEU A 227 -7.02 -6.86 8.51
C LEU A 227 -6.81 -8.22 9.17
N GLU A 228 -6.79 -8.25 10.50
CA GLU A 228 -6.64 -9.46 11.32
C GLU A 228 -7.83 -10.42 11.20
N GLN A 229 -9.02 -9.92 10.84
CA GLN A 229 -10.18 -10.77 10.55
C GLN A 229 -10.23 -11.22 9.07
N GLN A 230 -9.39 -10.66 8.20
CA GLN A 230 -9.38 -10.95 6.77
C GLN A 230 -8.18 -11.81 6.35
N PHE A 231 -7.05 -11.68 7.04
CA PHE A 231 -5.80 -12.33 6.69
C PHE A 231 -5.16 -12.97 7.92
N ASP A 232 -4.88 -14.26 7.80
CA ASP A 232 -4.25 -15.11 8.80
C ASP A 232 -2.77 -15.41 8.47
N TYR A 233 -2.17 -14.61 7.58
CA TYR A 233 -0.79 -14.77 7.13
C TYR A 233 -0.01 -13.46 7.20
N VAL A 234 1.31 -13.57 7.01
CA VAL A 234 2.26 -12.47 7.18
C VAL A 234 1.98 -11.33 6.21
N LEU A 235 1.83 -10.11 6.70
CA LEU A 235 1.65 -8.90 5.86
C LEU A 235 2.85 -7.95 5.91
N TYR A 236 3.73 -8.11 6.89
CA TYR A 236 4.96 -7.35 7.00
C TYR A 236 6.00 -8.08 7.84
N MET A 237 7.26 -7.70 7.66
CA MET A 237 8.38 -8.16 8.46
C MET A 237 9.08 -6.96 9.07
N VAL A 238 9.56 -7.10 10.30
CA VAL A 238 10.33 -6.09 11.01
C VAL A 238 11.65 -6.65 11.54
N GLN A 239 12.65 -5.79 11.68
CA GLN A 239 13.95 -6.16 12.28
C GLN A 239 14.65 -4.94 12.86
N ASP A 240 15.58 -5.18 13.78
CA ASP A 240 16.59 -4.18 14.14
C ASP A 240 17.52 -3.95 12.94
N ARG A 241 17.61 -2.70 12.49
CA ARG A 241 18.46 -2.32 11.36
C ARG A 241 19.86 -1.97 11.86
N THR A 242 20.68 -2.99 12.08
CA THR A 242 22.08 -2.82 12.51
C THR A 242 23.03 -2.41 11.40
N ASN A 243 22.74 -2.83 10.17
CA ASN A 243 23.59 -2.59 9.01
C ASN A 243 22.95 -1.57 8.07
N GLU A 244 23.74 -0.59 7.61
CA GLU A 244 23.36 0.38 6.58
C GLU A 244 23.25 -0.25 5.18
N GLN A 245 22.82 -1.51 5.06
CA GLN A 245 22.64 -2.13 3.77
C GLN A 245 21.51 -1.41 3.03
N ASN A 246 21.90 -0.59 2.06
CA ASN A 246 21.00 0.19 1.23
C ASN A 246 20.63 -0.67 0.02
N PHE A 247 19.60 -1.49 0.19
CA PHE A 247 19.07 -2.28 -0.91
C PHE A 247 18.31 -1.38 -1.89
N PHE A 248 18.52 -1.60 -3.18
CA PHE A 248 17.75 -0.90 -4.20
C PHE A 248 16.26 -1.31 -4.13
N SER A 249 16.02 -2.61 -3.92
CA SER A 249 14.69 -3.19 -3.67
C SER A 249 14.75 -4.12 -2.47
N TYR A 250 13.78 -4.01 -1.57
CA TYR A 250 13.56 -4.93 -0.45
C TYR A 250 12.05 -5.11 -0.26
N ARG A 251 11.52 -6.26 -0.68
CA ARG A 251 10.07 -6.53 -0.71
C ARG A 251 9.74 -7.93 -0.21
N GLY A 252 8.59 -8.07 0.43
CA GLY A 252 8.04 -9.37 0.80
C GLY A 252 6.97 -9.84 -0.18
N GLU A 253 6.89 -11.14 -0.38
CA GLU A 253 5.91 -11.79 -1.25
C GLU A 253 5.22 -12.93 -0.51
N ASN A 254 3.91 -13.04 -0.70
CA ASN A 254 3.14 -14.19 -0.24
C ASN A 254 2.85 -15.11 -1.41
N CYS A 255 3.22 -16.38 -1.26
CA CYS A 255 2.86 -17.42 -2.21
C CYS A 255 1.65 -18.20 -1.70
N ASP A 256 0.66 -18.38 -2.59
CA ASP A 256 -0.47 -19.27 -2.34
C ASP A 256 0.03 -20.72 -2.32
N PRO A 257 -0.26 -21.50 -1.27
CA PRO A 257 0.27 -22.85 -1.13
C PRO A 257 -0.19 -23.82 -2.22
N ASN A 258 -1.27 -23.51 -2.95
CA ASN A 258 -1.83 -24.39 -3.98
C ASN A 258 -1.22 -24.17 -5.38
N TYR A 259 -0.30 -23.21 -5.53
CA TYR A 259 0.24 -22.82 -6.82
C TYR A 259 1.76 -22.64 -6.78
N ASP A 260 2.39 -22.85 -7.93
CA ASP A 260 3.76 -22.39 -8.15
C ASP A 260 3.76 -20.87 -8.32
N CYS A 261 4.48 -20.17 -7.45
CA CYS A 261 4.60 -18.71 -7.52
C CYS A 261 5.88 -18.33 -8.24
N SER A 262 5.75 -17.55 -9.30
CA SER A 262 6.89 -17.14 -10.12
C SER A 262 7.14 -15.64 -9.99
N TYR A 263 8.38 -15.28 -9.67
CA TYR A 263 8.79 -13.91 -9.42
C TYR A 263 9.92 -13.45 -10.34
N VAL A 264 10.01 -12.14 -10.50
CA VAL A 264 11.17 -11.46 -11.10
C VAL A 264 11.98 -10.81 -9.98
N ILE A 265 13.27 -11.09 -9.92
CA ILE A 265 14.20 -10.41 -9.01
C ILE A 265 15.11 -9.54 -9.89
N ASN A 266 14.96 -8.22 -9.78
CA ASN A 266 15.63 -7.25 -10.66
C ASN A 266 16.61 -6.39 -9.86
N ALA A 267 17.89 -6.71 -9.97
CA ALA A 267 19.00 -6.02 -9.32
C ALA A 267 19.84 -5.16 -10.28
N VAL A 268 19.30 -4.75 -11.44
CA VAL A 268 20.03 -3.93 -12.43
C VAL A 268 20.52 -2.60 -11.86
N TYR A 269 19.76 -2.00 -10.95
CA TYR A 269 20.08 -0.70 -10.36
C TYR A 269 20.74 -0.80 -8.97
N GLY A 270 21.00 -2.01 -8.50
CA GLY A 270 21.56 -2.31 -7.19
C GLY A 270 20.93 -3.55 -6.56
N VAL A 271 21.52 -3.99 -5.45
CA VAL A 271 21.14 -5.23 -4.75
C VAL A 271 19.64 -5.26 -4.49
N SER A 272 19.02 -6.40 -4.79
CA SER A 272 17.59 -6.62 -4.60
C SER A 272 17.31 -7.84 -3.73
N VAL A 273 16.38 -7.65 -2.80
CA VAL A 273 15.97 -8.65 -1.83
C VAL A 273 14.49 -8.97 -2.03
N LEU A 274 14.19 -10.25 -2.21
CA LEU A 274 12.85 -10.81 -2.13
C LEU A 274 12.76 -11.63 -0.84
N VAL A 275 11.70 -11.43 -0.07
CA VAL A 275 11.46 -12.16 1.18
C VAL A 275 10.20 -12.99 1.05
N THR A 276 10.24 -14.22 1.54
CA THR A 276 9.04 -15.03 1.80
C THR A 276 9.00 -15.40 3.27
N SER A 277 7.78 -15.54 3.82
CA SER A 277 7.58 -15.97 5.18
C SER A 277 6.41 -16.92 5.31
N ASP A 278 6.66 -18.15 5.75
CA ASP A 278 5.64 -19.17 6.00
C ASP A 278 6.22 -20.28 6.89
N ASP A 279 5.40 -20.87 7.76
CA ASP A 279 5.82 -21.92 8.69
C ASP A 279 6.07 -23.29 8.02
N HIS A 280 5.57 -23.49 6.80
CA HIS A 280 5.84 -24.69 6.01
C HIS A 280 7.18 -24.59 5.27
N SER A 281 7.76 -25.73 4.89
CA SER A 281 8.88 -25.78 3.95
C SER A 281 8.51 -25.12 2.63
N GLU A 282 9.49 -24.46 2.00
CA GLU A 282 9.38 -23.85 0.68
C GLU A 282 10.46 -24.45 -0.22
N PHE A 283 10.11 -24.76 -1.46
CA PHE A 283 11.05 -25.26 -2.46
C PHE A 283 11.31 -24.18 -3.49
N ILE A 284 12.58 -23.87 -3.75
CA ILE A 284 12.95 -23.19 -4.99
C ILE A 284 12.89 -24.26 -6.09
N LYS A 285 11.82 -24.23 -6.89
CA LYS A 285 11.54 -25.25 -7.90
C LYS A 285 12.42 -25.07 -9.13
N SER A 286 12.46 -23.87 -9.67
CA SER A 286 13.21 -23.57 -10.89
C SER A 286 13.51 -22.08 -11.04
N ILE A 287 14.47 -21.79 -11.92
CA ILE A 287 14.78 -20.43 -12.39
C ILE A 287 14.75 -20.46 -13.92
N GLY A 288 13.88 -19.66 -14.52
CA GLY A 288 13.73 -19.61 -15.98
C GLY A 288 14.94 -19.00 -16.69
N SER A 289 15.48 -17.91 -16.16
CA SER A 289 16.69 -17.27 -16.69
C SER A 289 17.56 -16.72 -15.55
N PHE A 290 18.86 -16.98 -15.65
CA PHE A 290 19.87 -16.55 -14.69
C PHE A 290 20.91 -15.66 -15.40
N PRO A 291 21.13 -14.42 -14.96
CA PRO A 291 22.02 -13.47 -15.62
C PRO A 291 23.50 -13.84 -15.44
N ASP A 292 24.32 -13.54 -16.46
CA ASP A 292 25.78 -13.72 -16.39
C ASP A 292 26.42 -12.85 -15.31
N GLY A 293 27.37 -13.41 -14.57
CA GLY A 293 28.13 -12.70 -13.53
C GLY A 293 27.36 -12.36 -12.26
N ALA A 294 26.08 -12.72 -12.16
CA ALA A 294 25.28 -12.51 -10.96
C ALA A 294 25.39 -13.67 -9.96
N THR A 295 25.15 -13.36 -8.69
CA THR A 295 25.03 -14.32 -7.60
C THR A 295 23.72 -14.09 -6.86
N LEU A 296 22.90 -15.14 -6.76
CA LEU A 296 21.76 -15.19 -5.87
C LEU A 296 22.19 -15.85 -4.56
N LYS A 297 22.22 -15.08 -3.47
CA LYS A 297 22.47 -15.59 -2.12
C LYS A 297 21.14 -15.88 -1.43
N ILE A 298 21.05 -17.04 -0.80
CA ILE A 298 19.83 -17.51 -0.14
C ILE A 298 20.10 -17.61 1.36
N TYR A 299 19.31 -16.91 2.16
CA TYR A 299 19.41 -16.89 3.62
C TYR A 299 18.15 -17.43 4.27
N GLU A 300 18.32 -18.12 5.39
CA GLU A 300 17.26 -18.57 6.27
C GLU A 300 17.32 -17.79 7.60
N GLY A 301 16.59 -16.69 7.70
CA GLY A 301 16.64 -15.75 8.82
C GLY A 301 17.14 -14.36 8.40
N SER A 302 18.03 -13.75 9.19
CA SER A 302 18.66 -12.45 8.90
C SER A 302 19.58 -12.54 7.68
N ILE A 303 19.99 -11.41 7.09
CA ILE A 303 21.02 -11.39 6.03
C ILE A 303 22.39 -11.33 6.72
N SER A 304 23.01 -12.49 6.93
CA SER A 304 24.30 -12.63 7.59
C SER A 304 25.05 -13.86 7.08
N ASP A 305 26.35 -13.96 7.33
CA ASP A 305 27.12 -15.15 6.96
C ASP A 305 26.66 -16.41 7.72
N GLU A 306 26.09 -16.26 8.93
CA GLU A 306 25.62 -17.37 9.77
C GLU A 306 24.34 -18.02 9.23
N THR A 307 23.51 -17.24 8.54
CA THR A 307 22.21 -17.67 8.00
C THR A 307 22.26 -17.96 6.50
N LEU A 308 23.43 -17.85 5.87
CA LEU A 308 23.62 -18.12 4.45
C LEU A 308 23.55 -19.62 4.18
N VAL A 309 22.50 -20.06 3.47
CA VAL A 309 22.32 -21.46 3.08
C VAL A 309 23.15 -21.80 1.85
N THR A 310 23.07 -20.97 0.80
CA THR A 310 23.77 -21.24 -0.45
C THR A 310 23.93 -20.01 -1.33
N LYS A 311 24.75 -20.16 -2.36
CA LYS A 311 24.94 -19.20 -3.45
C LYS A 311 24.65 -19.89 -4.78
N LEU A 312 23.70 -19.37 -5.55
CA LEU A 312 23.42 -19.82 -6.90
C LEU A 312 24.04 -18.85 -7.91
N THR A 313 24.61 -19.40 -8.97
CA THR A 313 25.16 -18.68 -10.12
C THR A 313 24.67 -19.35 -11.40
N LYS A 314 24.90 -18.72 -12.55
CA LYS A 314 24.53 -19.29 -13.86
C LYS A 314 25.09 -20.70 -14.08
N ASP A 315 26.28 -20.99 -13.54
CA ASP A 315 26.97 -22.26 -13.74
C ASP A 315 26.40 -23.40 -12.90
N ASN A 316 25.71 -23.11 -11.78
CA ASN A 316 25.34 -24.13 -10.81
C ASN A 316 23.85 -24.22 -10.49
N TYR A 317 23.02 -23.21 -10.84
CA TYR A 317 21.64 -23.20 -10.37
C TYR A 317 20.84 -24.41 -10.84
N LYS A 318 21.05 -24.87 -12.09
CA LYS A 318 20.32 -26.02 -12.65
C LYS A 318 20.62 -27.33 -11.94
N SER A 319 21.83 -27.53 -11.46
CA SER A 319 22.23 -28.77 -10.76
C SER A 319 21.91 -28.75 -9.27
N ARG A 320 21.55 -27.58 -8.73
CA ARG A 320 21.20 -27.37 -7.31
C ARG A 320 19.70 -27.25 -7.04
N LEU A 321 18.89 -27.11 -8.08
CA LEU A 321 17.44 -27.02 -7.98
C LEU A 321 16.79 -28.34 -8.43
N PRO A 322 15.66 -28.75 -7.83
CA PRO A 322 14.94 -28.05 -6.77
C PRO A 322 15.65 -28.11 -5.40
N MET A 323 15.43 -27.11 -4.56
CA MET A 323 16.04 -27.00 -3.23
C MET A 323 14.99 -26.68 -2.16
N GLU A 324 14.98 -27.46 -1.07
CA GLU A 324 14.11 -27.24 0.09
C GLU A 324 14.72 -26.21 1.06
N LEU A 325 13.88 -25.31 1.59
CA LEU A 325 14.17 -24.36 2.65
C LEU A 325 13.13 -24.52 3.77
N LYS A 326 13.59 -24.74 5.00
CA LYS A 326 12.79 -25.15 6.16
C LYS A 326 12.50 -24.04 7.15
N ASN A 327 13.24 -22.93 7.11
CA ASN A 327 13.10 -21.84 8.08
C ASN A 327 11.99 -20.87 7.70
N THR A 328 11.22 -20.36 8.67
CA THR A 328 10.05 -19.51 8.43
C THR A 328 10.33 -18.33 7.50
N ILE A 329 11.46 -17.62 7.67
CA ILE A 329 11.80 -16.42 6.90
C ILE A 329 12.95 -16.77 5.96
N ARG A 330 12.73 -16.53 4.67
CA ARG A 330 13.69 -16.81 3.61
C ARG A 330 13.96 -15.52 2.84
N GLN A 331 15.23 -15.21 2.64
CA GLN A 331 15.65 -13.99 1.95
C GLN A 331 16.52 -14.33 0.74
N TYR A 332 16.08 -13.86 -0.42
CA TYR A 332 16.70 -14.07 -1.72
C TYR A 332 17.38 -12.78 -2.17
N VAL A 333 18.70 -12.73 -2.07
CA VAL A 333 19.49 -11.52 -2.32
C VAL A 333 20.23 -11.67 -3.65
N LEU A 334 19.79 -10.94 -4.66
CA LEU A 334 20.46 -10.85 -5.95
C LEU A 334 21.35 -9.61 -5.98
N ASP A 335 22.63 -9.79 -6.32
CA ASP A 335 23.62 -8.72 -6.35
C ASP A 335 23.54 -7.82 -7.59
N THR A 336 23.25 -8.39 -8.77
CA THR A 336 23.13 -7.69 -10.05
C THR A 336 22.27 -8.45 -11.07
N GLY A 337 21.89 -7.78 -12.16
CA GLY A 337 21.15 -8.38 -13.27
C GLY A 337 19.68 -8.64 -12.98
N VAL A 338 19.05 -9.50 -13.79
CA VAL A 338 17.63 -9.88 -13.65
C VAL A 338 17.47 -11.39 -13.69
N ILE A 339 16.91 -11.95 -12.62
CA ILE A 339 16.37 -13.31 -12.63
C ILE A 339 14.90 -13.25 -13.06
N ASN A 340 14.55 -14.02 -14.09
CA ASN A 340 13.18 -14.22 -14.53
C ASN A 340 12.73 -15.64 -14.23
N GLY A 341 11.46 -15.79 -13.84
CA GLY A 341 10.89 -17.10 -13.55
C GLY A 341 11.46 -17.74 -12.29
N PHE A 342 11.80 -16.95 -11.26
CA PHE A 342 12.18 -17.48 -9.95
C PHE A 342 10.95 -18.13 -9.32
N THR A 343 10.87 -19.45 -9.40
CA THR A 343 9.65 -20.20 -9.10
C THR A 343 9.80 -20.93 -7.78
N ILE A 344 8.92 -20.62 -6.84
CA ILE A 344 8.81 -21.29 -5.55
C ILE A 344 7.51 -22.07 -5.45
N THR A 345 7.53 -23.15 -4.67
CA THR A 345 6.34 -23.96 -4.39
C THR A 345 6.36 -24.48 -2.96
N LYS A 346 5.18 -24.72 -2.39
CA LYS A 346 5.01 -25.35 -1.07
C LYS A 346 4.60 -26.83 -1.19
N ASP A 347 4.38 -27.31 -2.41
CA ASP A 347 3.97 -28.68 -2.66
C ASP A 347 5.18 -29.62 -2.72
N SER A 348 5.32 -30.45 -1.69
CA SER A 348 6.35 -31.49 -1.60
C SER A 348 6.31 -32.54 -2.72
N THR A 349 5.18 -32.70 -3.41
CA THR A 349 5.03 -33.70 -4.49
C THR A 349 5.51 -33.21 -5.85
N ASN A 350 5.59 -31.88 -6.03
CA ASN A 350 6.02 -31.21 -7.26
C ASN A 350 7.49 -30.74 -7.23
N GLY A 351 8.22 -31.09 -6.16
CA GLY A 351 9.64 -30.83 -5.98
C GLY A 351 10.58 -31.92 -6.48
N ASN A 352 10.09 -32.85 -7.33
CA ASN A 352 10.89 -33.91 -7.96
C ASN A 352 10.96 -33.73 -9.48
#